data_AF-A0A0N4YV10-F1
#
_entry.id   AF-A0A0N4YV10-F1
#
_cell.length_a   1.000
_cell.length_b   1.000
_cell.length_c   1.000
_cell.angle_alpha   90.00
_cell.angle_beta   90.00
_cell.angle_gamma   90.00
#
_symmetry.space_group_name_H-M   'P 1'
#
loop_
_entity.id
_entity.type
_entity.pdbx_description
1 polymer ?
#
loop_
_entity_poly.entity_id
_entity_poly.type
_entity_poly.pdbx_seq_one_letter_code
_entity_poly.pdbx_strand_id
1 'polypeptide(L)'
;MLVVASNQPEQFDWAVNDRLDQLVEFELPGREERERILLQYFEEHIAKPATSGARGQRLKLANFDWVEKCAKVADITDGMSGRELSKLVIGWQASAYASEDGVLTSEMIDRNTKDAVIQHKHKMEWLEKEQLAARNKEIVFGTKLKRETAV
;
A
#
# COMPACT_ATOMS: atom_id res chain seq x y z
N MET A 1 -8.25 17.64 -21.99
CA MET A 1 -7.94 16.25 -21.60
C MET A 1 -8.47 16.04 -20.19
N LEU A 2 -9.41 15.12 -20.02
CA LEU A 2 -9.98 14.74 -18.72
C LEU A 2 -9.46 13.34 -18.37
N VAL A 3 -9.00 13.14 -17.15
CA VAL A 3 -8.57 11.83 -16.65
C VAL A 3 -9.43 11.50 -15.43
N VAL A 4 -10.03 10.31 -15.44
CA VAL A 4 -10.89 9.80 -14.37
C VAL A 4 -10.31 8.49 -13.86
N ALA A 5 -10.42 8.23 -12.55
CA ALA A 5 -10.01 6.99 -11.93
C ALA A 5 -11.16 6.43 -11.07
N SER A 6 -11.45 5.14 -11.20
CA SER A 6 -12.45 4.44 -10.40
C SER A 6 -11.95 3.04 -10.05
N ASN A 7 -12.29 2.57 -8.84
CA ASN A 7 -12.06 1.18 -8.43
C ASN A 7 -13.22 0.25 -8.86
N GLN A 8 -14.30 0.80 -9.41
CA GLN A 8 -15.49 0.08 -9.87
C GLN A 8 -15.91 0.66 -11.23
N PRO A 9 -15.19 0.34 -12.32
CA PRO A 9 -15.51 0.87 -13.64
C PRO A 9 -16.88 0.40 -14.15
N GLU A 10 -17.41 -0.71 -13.62
CA GLU A 10 -18.71 -1.27 -14.01
C GLU A 10 -19.89 -0.40 -13.57
N GLN A 11 -19.66 0.52 -12.62
CA GLN A 11 -20.69 1.45 -12.16
C GLN A 11 -20.83 2.69 -13.05
N PHE A 12 -19.96 2.87 -14.04
CA PHE A 12 -20.10 3.97 -14.98
C PHE A 12 -21.35 3.76 -15.86
N ASP A 13 -22.11 4.85 -16.04
CA ASP A 13 -23.23 4.81 -16.96
C ASP A 13 -22.76 4.64 -18.41
N TRP A 14 -23.66 4.15 -19.24
CA TRP A 14 -23.38 3.84 -20.63
C TRP A 14 -22.88 5.06 -21.44
N ALA A 15 -23.34 6.27 -21.13
CA ALA A 15 -23.00 7.49 -21.85
C ALA A 15 -21.60 8.00 -21.47
N VAL A 16 -21.15 7.74 -20.26
CA VAL A 16 -19.75 7.97 -19.86
C VAL A 16 -18.84 6.98 -20.58
N ASN A 17 -19.19 5.69 -20.57
CA ASN A 17 -18.41 4.64 -21.24
C ASN A 17 -18.27 4.86 -22.75
N ASP A 18 -19.33 5.35 -23.42
CA ASP A 18 -19.32 5.69 -24.85
C ASP A 18 -18.34 6.84 -25.19
N ARG A 19 -17.97 7.66 -24.19
CA ARG A 19 -17.09 8.83 -24.36
C ARG A 19 -15.67 8.62 -23.85
N LEU A 20 -15.33 7.41 -23.38
CA LEU A 20 -13.98 7.08 -22.92
C LEU A 20 -13.16 6.50 -24.08
N ASP A 21 -12.19 7.26 -24.57
CA ASP A 21 -11.32 6.83 -25.68
C ASP A 21 -10.28 5.78 -25.25
N GLN A 22 -9.78 5.87 -24.01
CA GLN A 22 -8.73 4.99 -23.49
C GLN A 22 -9.02 4.57 -22.05
N LEU A 23 -8.93 3.27 -21.80
CA LEU A 23 -9.01 2.67 -20.47
C LEU A 23 -7.63 2.09 -20.13
N VAL A 24 -7.08 2.51 -19.00
CA VAL A 24 -5.80 2.03 -18.49
C VAL A 24 -6.02 1.45 -17.11
N GLU A 25 -5.68 0.17 -16.95
CA GLU A 25 -5.75 -0.52 -15.67
C GLU A 25 -4.46 -0.31 -14.88
N PHE A 26 -4.60 -0.12 -13.57
CA PHE A 26 -3.49 0.00 -12.65
C PHE A 26 -3.48 -1.22 -11.72
N GLU A 27 -2.58 -2.14 -12.01
CA GLU A 27 -2.32 -3.29 -11.15
C GLU A 27 -1.53 -2.90 -9.90
N LEU A 28 -1.42 -3.84 -8.96
CA LEU A 28 -0.50 -3.70 -7.83
C LEU A 28 0.95 -3.64 -8.32
N PRO A 29 1.83 -2.91 -7.61
CA PRO A 29 3.22 -2.77 -8.03
C PRO A 29 3.93 -4.13 -8.05
N GLY A 30 4.60 -4.42 -9.16
CA GLY A 30 5.52 -5.55 -9.29
C GLY A 30 6.76 -5.36 -8.41
N ARG A 31 7.63 -6.38 -8.36
CA ARG A 31 8.80 -6.39 -7.49
C ARG A 31 9.70 -5.16 -7.70
N GLU A 32 10.01 -4.84 -8.95
CA GLU A 32 10.90 -3.71 -9.30
C GLU A 32 10.25 -2.37 -8.97
N GLU A 33 8.94 -2.22 -9.21
CA GLU A 33 8.20 -1.01 -8.85
C GLU A 33 8.18 -0.83 -7.33
N ARG A 34 8.00 -1.89 -6.55
CA ARG A 34 8.04 -1.81 -5.08
C ARG A 34 9.39 -1.34 -4.58
N GLU A 35 10.48 -1.89 -5.10
CA GLU A 35 11.83 -1.45 -4.77
C GLU A 35 12.04 0.03 -5.08
N ARG A 36 11.62 0.48 -6.27
CA ARG A 36 11.71 1.89 -6.68
C ARG A 36 10.88 2.81 -5.77
N ILE A 37 9.66 2.39 -5.41
CA ILE A 37 8.78 3.13 -4.50
C ILE A 37 9.43 3.26 -3.11
N LEU A 38 9.95 2.15 -2.57
CA LEU A 38 10.61 2.14 -1.27
C LEU A 38 11.84 3.05 -1.25
N LEU A 39 12.69 2.98 -2.29
CA LEU A 39 13.87 3.83 -2.42
C LEU A 39 13.49 5.31 -2.53
N GLN A 40 12.47 5.64 -3.33
CA GLN A 40 11.98 7.01 -3.46
C GLN A 40 11.53 7.58 -2.12
N TYR A 41 10.67 6.85 -1.40
CA TYR A 41 10.17 7.33 -0.10
C TYR A 41 11.24 7.32 0.98
N PHE A 42 12.19 6.37 0.94
CA PHE A 42 13.32 6.35 1.87
C PHE A 42 14.18 7.59 1.66
N GLU A 43 14.50 7.93 0.41
CA GLU A 43 15.24 9.13 0.06
C GLU A 43 14.51 10.40 0.56
N GLU A 44 13.21 10.48 0.30
CA GLU A 44 12.38 11.65 0.65
C GLU A 44 12.21 11.84 2.17
N HIS A 45 11.92 10.77 2.91
CA HIS A 45 11.52 10.86 4.32
C HIS A 45 12.62 10.49 5.31
N ILE A 46 13.71 9.86 4.86
CA ILE A 46 14.77 9.39 5.75
C ILE A 46 16.12 9.97 5.35
N ALA A 47 16.59 9.71 4.13
CA ALA A 47 17.93 10.12 3.70
C ALA A 47 18.07 11.65 3.67
N LYS A 48 17.17 12.36 2.98
CA LYS A 48 17.20 13.82 2.91
C LYS A 48 17.07 14.48 4.28
N PRO A 49 16.12 14.10 5.17
CA PRO A 49 16.07 14.68 6.51
C PRO A 49 17.34 14.40 7.31
N ALA A 50 17.92 13.19 7.22
CA ALA A 50 19.16 12.85 7.91
C ALA A 50 20.41 13.59 7.40
N THR A 51 20.45 13.99 6.13
CA THR A 51 21.60 14.66 5.49
C THR A 51 21.43 16.16 5.25
N SER A 52 20.22 16.71 5.40
CA SER A 52 19.88 18.12 5.10
C SER A 52 20.65 19.18 5.91
N GLY A 53 21.39 18.80 6.95
CA GLY A 53 22.26 19.71 7.71
C GLY A 53 21.53 20.80 8.51
N ALA A 54 20.19 20.75 8.57
CA ALA A 54 19.40 21.71 9.33
C ALA A 54 19.68 21.60 10.84
N ARG A 55 19.80 22.74 11.52
CA ARG A 55 20.05 22.79 12.97
C ARG A 55 18.90 22.11 13.71
N GLY A 56 19.20 21.07 14.52
CA GLY A 56 18.22 20.35 15.33
C GLY A 56 17.69 19.04 14.73
N GLN A 57 18.33 18.49 13.69
CA GLN A 57 17.96 17.18 13.14
C GLN A 57 18.09 16.07 14.19
N ARG A 58 16.93 15.53 14.61
CA ARG A 58 16.83 14.36 15.49
C ARG A 58 17.05 13.06 14.70
N LEU A 59 16.71 13.03 13.41
CA LEU A 59 16.81 11.81 12.60
C LEU A 59 18.25 11.59 12.11
N LYS A 60 18.77 10.39 12.34
CA LYS A 60 20.07 9.92 11.87
C LYS A 60 19.94 8.54 11.23
N LEU A 61 20.86 8.21 10.34
CA LEU A 61 20.97 6.89 9.72
C LEU A 61 22.12 6.11 10.36
N ALA A 62 21.86 4.85 10.71
CA ALA A 62 22.93 3.92 11.04
C ALA A 62 23.76 3.57 9.79
N ASN A 63 24.95 3.02 10.00
CA ASN A 63 25.80 2.58 8.90
C ASN A 63 25.33 1.22 8.36
N PHE A 64 24.52 1.23 7.31
CA PHE A 64 24.10 0.03 6.58
C PHE A 64 23.77 0.36 5.12
N ASP A 65 23.79 -0.64 4.26
CA ASP A 65 23.35 -0.50 2.86
C ASP A 65 21.81 -0.47 2.81
N TRP A 66 21.25 0.73 2.71
CA TRP A 66 19.80 0.91 2.60
C TRP A 66 19.25 0.50 1.23
N VAL A 67 20.07 0.45 0.18
CA VAL A 67 19.63 0.02 -1.15
C VAL A 67 19.36 -1.48 -1.12
N GLU A 68 20.35 -2.26 -0.65
CA GLU A 68 20.18 -3.69 -0.44
C GLU A 68 19.03 -3.99 0.54
N LYS A 69 18.87 -3.16 1.57
CA LYS A 69 17.77 -3.31 2.53
C LYS A 69 16.40 -3.11 1.89
N CYS A 70 16.23 -2.07 1.08
CA CYS A 70 14.96 -1.80 0.38
C CYS A 70 14.62 -2.93 -0.61
N ALA A 71 15.62 -3.48 -1.30
CA ALA A 71 15.43 -4.64 -2.18
C ALA A 71 14.89 -5.86 -1.42
N LYS A 72 15.47 -6.19 -0.26
CA LYS A 72 14.98 -7.29 0.60
C LYS A 72 13.57 -7.03 1.13
N VAL A 73 13.24 -5.78 1.43
CA VAL A 73 11.88 -5.40 1.86
C VAL A 73 10.88 -5.55 0.71
N ALA A 74 11.27 -5.22 -0.53
CA ALA A 74 10.43 -5.38 -1.72
C ALA A 74 10.04 -6.85 -1.97
N ASP A 75 10.92 -7.80 -1.64
CA ASP A 75 10.67 -9.24 -1.77
C ASP A 75 9.55 -9.74 -0.83
N ILE A 76 9.44 -9.16 0.37
CA ILE A 76 8.49 -9.63 1.40
C ILE A 76 7.20 -8.79 1.51
N THR A 77 7.11 -7.70 0.74
CA THR A 77 5.95 -6.79 0.71
C THR A 77 5.07 -7.01 -0.52
N ASP A 78 5.10 -8.23 -1.08
CA ASP A 78 4.28 -8.61 -2.22
C ASP A 78 2.77 -8.47 -1.89
N GLY A 79 2.00 -7.98 -2.87
CA GLY A 79 0.58 -7.68 -2.70
C GLY A 79 0.25 -6.34 -2.03
N MET A 80 1.25 -5.61 -1.50
CA MET A 80 1.01 -4.28 -0.93
C MET A 80 0.81 -3.21 -2.01
N SER A 81 -0.13 -2.31 -1.76
CA SER A 81 -0.33 -1.12 -2.60
C SER A 81 0.79 -0.09 -2.41
N GLY A 82 1.00 0.79 -3.40
CA GLY A 82 1.98 1.88 -3.27
C GLY A 82 1.73 2.78 -2.06
N ARG A 83 0.47 2.96 -1.65
CA ARG A 83 0.10 3.69 -0.43
C ARG A 83 0.56 2.96 0.84
N GLU A 84 0.48 1.63 0.88
CA GLU A 84 0.95 0.83 2.02
C GLU A 84 2.47 0.89 2.13
N LEU A 85 3.20 0.82 1.01
CA LEU A 85 4.66 0.97 0.98
C LEU A 85 5.10 2.36 1.47
N SER A 86 4.42 3.42 1.03
CA SER A 86 4.69 4.79 1.53
C SER A 86 4.48 4.88 3.05
N LYS A 87 3.39 4.31 3.57
CA LYS A 87 3.11 4.27 5.01
C LYS A 87 4.16 3.48 5.79
N LEU A 88 4.66 2.38 5.23
CA LEU A 88 5.72 1.57 5.85
C LEU A 88 6.98 2.42 6.10
N VAL A 89 7.41 3.20 5.10
CA VAL A 89 8.58 4.08 5.22
C VAL A 89 8.36 5.19 6.25
N ILE A 90 7.17 5.81 6.26
CA ILE A 90 6.80 6.79 7.29
C ILE A 90 6.83 6.14 8.69
N GLY A 91 6.44 4.87 8.80
CA GLY A 91 6.54 4.09 10.03
C GLY A 91 7.98 3.90 10.52
N TRP A 92 8.94 3.68 9.60
CA TRP A 92 10.37 3.65 9.94
C TRP A 92 10.85 4.99 10.47
N GLN A 93 10.50 6.08 9.79
CA GLN A 93 10.84 7.43 10.23
C GLN A 93 10.28 7.73 11.63
N ALA A 94 9.01 7.40 11.87
CA ALA A 94 8.36 7.57 13.18
C ALA A 94 9.07 6.76 14.28
N SER A 95 9.49 5.54 13.97
CA SER A 95 10.21 4.69 14.93
C SER A 95 11.60 5.23 15.26
N ALA A 96 12.30 5.78 14.26
CA ALA A 96 13.56 6.45 14.50
C ALA A 96 13.37 7.71 15.36
N TYR A 97 12.35 8.53 15.11
CA TYR A 97 12.05 9.69 15.97
C TYR A 97 11.68 9.31 17.40
N ALA A 98 10.96 8.21 17.57
CA ALA A 98 10.56 7.67 18.88
C ALA A 98 11.72 7.00 19.63
N SER A 99 12.80 6.62 18.94
CA SER A 99 14.00 6.10 19.58
C SER A 99 14.71 7.17 20.40
N GLU A 100 15.44 6.77 21.45
CA GLU A 100 16.18 7.70 22.30
C GLU A 100 17.25 8.46 21.50
N ASP A 101 18.01 7.73 20.69
CA ASP A 101 19.15 8.24 19.92
C ASP A 101 18.76 8.94 18.61
N GLY A 102 17.52 8.76 18.15
CA GLY A 102 17.04 9.29 16.88
C GLY A 102 17.59 8.57 15.63
N VAL A 103 18.23 7.40 15.82
CA VAL A 103 18.94 6.66 14.78
C VAL A 103 18.05 5.57 14.21
N LEU A 104 17.83 5.58 12.89
CA LEU A 104 17.20 4.46 12.20
C LEU A 104 18.21 3.34 11.97
N THR A 105 17.93 2.15 12.51
CA THR A 105 18.76 0.96 12.32
C THR A 105 18.09 -0.08 11.40
N SER A 106 18.88 -1.01 10.89
CA SER A 106 18.40 -2.13 10.05
C SER A 106 17.37 -3.00 10.79
N GLU A 107 17.55 -3.20 12.09
CA GLU A 107 16.66 -4.01 12.94
C GLU A 107 15.30 -3.33 13.15
N MET A 108 15.29 -1.98 13.25
CA MET A 108 14.04 -1.22 13.32
C MET A 108 13.22 -1.37 12.03
N ILE A 109 13.90 -1.31 10.88
CA ILE A 109 13.28 -1.57 9.58
C ILE A 109 12.68 -2.98 9.54
N ASP A 110 13.44 -4.00 9.95
CA ASP A 110 12.97 -5.38 9.94
C ASP A 110 11.75 -5.59 10.83
N ARG A 111 11.76 -5.07 12.05
CA ARG A 111 10.64 -5.20 12.98
C ARG A 111 9.38 -4.57 12.40
N ASN A 112 9.47 -3.32 11.98
CA ASN A 112 8.33 -2.58 11.45
C ASN A 112 7.79 -3.20 10.16
N THR A 113 8.68 -3.72 9.31
CA THR A 113 8.28 -4.40 8.08
C THR A 113 7.55 -5.70 8.37
N LYS A 114 8.05 -6.51 9.32
CA LYS A 114 7.36 -7.73 9.76
C LYS A 114 5.97 -7.42 10.29
N ASP A 115 5.85 -6.40 11.15
CA ASP A 115 4.56 -5.99 11.70
C ASP A 115 3.60 -5.53 10.60
N ALA A 116 4.07 -4.73 9.63
CA ALA A 116 3.28 -4.27 8.50
C ALA A 116 2.81 -5.43 7.60
N VAL A 117 3.67 -6.42 7.34
CA VAL A 117 3.32 -7.62 6.56
C VAL A 117 2.26 -8.44 7.27
N ILE A 118 2.37 -8.63 8.59
CA ILE A 118 1.36 -9.34 9.39
C ILE A 118 0.02 -8.59 9.36
N GLN A 119 0.05 -7.27 9.56
CA GLN A 119 -1.15 -6.43 9.49
C GLN A 119 -1.81 -6.48 8.11
N HIS A 120 -1.02 -6.45 7.04
CA HIS A 120 -1.53 -6.57 5.68
C HIS A 120 -2.23 -7.91 5.47
N LYS A 121 -1.62 -9.03 5.89
CA LYS A 121 -2.24 -10.36 5.80
C LYS A 121 -3.59 -10.41 6.51
N HIS A 122 -3.66 -9.94 7.76
CA HIS A 122 -4.92 -9.90 8.51
C HIS A 122 -5.99 -9.03 7.85
N LYS A 123 -5.58 -7.89 7.29
CA LYS A 123 -6.50 -7.00 6.55
C LYS A 123 -7.04 -7.71 5.30
N MET A 124 -6.20 -8.43 4.56
CA MET A 124 -6.63 -9.18 3.39
C MET A 124 -7.58 -10.32 3.74
N GLU A 125 -7.30 -11.08 4.80
CA GLU A 125 -8.21 -12.11 5.32
C GLU A 125 -9.58 -11.55 5.73
N TRP A 126 -9.61 -10.35 6.31
CA TRP A 126 -10.87 -9.70 6.68
C TRP A 126 -11.65 -9.24 5.43
N LEU A 127 -10.98 -8.62 4.47
CA LEU A 127 -11.60 -8.18 3.21
C LEU A 127 -12.18 -9.36 2.43
N GLU A 128 -11.47 -10.49 2.37
CA GLU A 128 -11.96 -11.71 1.72
C GLU A 128 -13.24 -12.23 2.39
N LYS A 129 -13.28 -12.26 3.73
CA LYS A 129 -14.49 -12.65 4.48
C LYS A 129 -15.66 -11.72 4.22
N GLU A 130 -15.42 -10.40 4.16
CA GLU A 130 -16.47 -9.42 3.85
C GLU A 130 -16.99 -9.57 2.42
N GLN A 131 -16.10 -9.76 1.45
CA GLN A 131 -16.48 -10.00 0.05
C GLN A 131 -17.30 -11.28 -0.10
N LEU A 132 -16.91 -12.35 0.60
CA LEU A 132 -17.64 -13.61 0.60
C LEU A 132 -19.04 -13.46 1.23
N ALA A 133 -19.13 -12.70 2.33
CA ALA A 133 -20.41 -12.38 2.96
C ALA A 133 -21.32 -11.52 2.06
N ALA A 134 -20.75 -10.55 1.34
CA ALA A 134 -21.48 -9.71 0.37
C ALA A 134 -22.02 -10.55 -0.80
N ARG A 135 -21.17 -11.38 -1.42
CA ARG A 135 -21.58 -12.32 -2.49
C ARG A 135 -22.69 -13.27 -2.04
N ASN A 136 -22.57 -13.82 -0.83
CA ASN A 136 -23.60 -14.71 -0.28
C ASN A 136 -24.94 -13.97 -0.07
N LYS A 137 -24.92 -12.71 0.37
CA LYS A 137 -26.14 -11.88 0.47
C LYS A 137 -26.77 -11.61 -0.89
N GLU A 138 -25.98 -11.30 -1.91
CA GLU A 138 -26.49 -11.08 -3.28
C GLU A 138 -27.14 -12.34 -3.84
N ILE A 139 -26.54 -13.52 -3.65
CA ILE A 139 -27.11 -14.80 -4.09
C ILE A 139 -28.45 -15.06 -3.40
N VAL A 140 -28.52 -14.88 -2.08
CA VAL A 140 -29.75 -15.07 -1.29
C VAL A 140 -30.84 -14.07 -1.73
N PHE A 141 -30.49 -12.81 -1.95
CA PHE A 141 -31.42 -11.79 -2.42
C PHE A 141 -31.94 -12.11 -3.82
N GLY A 142 -31.05 -12.47 -4.75
CA GLY A 142 -31.41 -12.86 -6.12
C GLY A 142 -32.26 -14.13 -6.19
N THR A 143 -32.01 -15.12 -5.32
CA THR A 143 -32.88 -16.32 -5.23
C THR A 143 -34.24 -16.01 -4.63
N LYS A 144 -34.32 -15.09 -3.66
CA LYS A 144 -35.60 -14.68 -3.07
C LYS A 144 -36.47 -13.91 -4.05
N LEU A 145 -35.88 -12.95 -4.78
CA LEU A 145 -36.56 -12.22 -5.87
C LEU A 145 -37.08 -13.13 -6.98
N LYS A 146 -36.29 -14.13 -7.40
CA LYS A 146 -36.74 -15.12 -8.40
C LYS A 146 -37.90 -15.99 -7.90
N ARG A 147 -38.00 -16.25 -6.59
CA ARG A 147 -39.14 -16.99 -6.02
C ARG A 147 -40.39 -16.13 -5.88
N GLU A 148 -40.24 -14.84 -5.57
CA GLU A 148 -41.37 -13.91 -5.41
C GLU A 148 -41.96 -13.45 -6.76
N THR A 149 -41.18 -13.49 -7.85
CA THR A 149 -41.63 -13.09 -9.20
C THR A 149 -42.08 -14.25 -10.09
N ALA A 150 -41.97 -15.50 -9.63
CA ALA A 150 -42.34 -16.71 -10.39
C ALA A 150 -43.80 -17.14 -10.18
N VAL A 151 -44.72 -16.21 -9.88
CA VAL A 151 -46.17 -16.43 -9.78
C VAL A 151 -46.89 -15.68 -10.89
#